data_AF-A0A930AXI6-F1
#
_entry.id   AF-A0A930AXI6-F1
#
_cell.length_a   1.000
_cell.length_b   1.000
_cell.length_c   1.000
_cell.angle_alpha   90.00
_cell.angle_beta   90.00
_cell.angle_gamma   90.00
#
_symmetry.space_group_name_H-M   'P 1'
#
loop_
_entity.id
_entity.type
_entity.pdbx_description
1 polymer ?
#
loop_
_entity_poly.entity_id
_entity_poly.type
_entity_poly.pdbx_seq_one_letter_code
_entity_poly.pdbx_strand_id
1 'polypeptide(L)'
;MKIISCASYYGTGSSAITDFLSEFDNICSMTNYEFRFVQDPDGISDLEYNLVENHNRHNSGHALKRFKKLTDFNAGTKFNKRYEPFFDNQYKKISYKYID
;
A
#
# COMPACT_ATOMS: atom_id res chain seq x y z
N MET A 1 -3.19 -16.34 -18.29
CA MET A 1 -2.12 -15.50 -17.70
C MET A 1 -1.46 -16.30 -16.58
N LYS A 2 -0.13 -16.37 -16.54
CA LYS A 2 0.60 -16.98 -15.42
C LYS A 2 1.21 -15.85 -14.58
N ILE A 3 1.16 -15.96 -13.26
CA ILE A 3 1.69 -14.95 -12.33
C ILE A 3 2.87 -15.56 -11.60
N ILE A 4 3.97 -14.80 -11.50
CA ILE A 4 5.13 -15.12 -10.69
C ILE A 4 5.16 -14.11 -9.56
N SER A 5 5.33 -14.56 -8.33
CA SER A 5 5.43 -13.71 -7.15
C SER A 5 6.58 -14.17 -6.27
N CYS A 6 7.43 -13.23 -5.87
CA CYS A 6 8.50 -13.46 -4.92
C CYS A 6 7.98 -13.11 -3.51
N ALA A 7 7.60 -14.13 -2.73
CA ALA A 7 7.08 -13.95 -1.38
C ALA A 7 8.04 -14.52 -0.34
N SER A 8 8.34 -13.73 0.70
CA SER A 8 9.14 -14.12 1.86
C SER A 8 9.01 -13.09 2.98
N TYR A 9 9.76 -13.27 4.06
CA TYR A 9 9.91 -12.23 5.09
C TYR A 9 10.55 -10.95 4.55
N TYR A 10 10.35 -9.85 5.26
CA TYR A 10 10.94 -8.55 4.96
C TYR A 10 12.47 -8.62 5.01
N GLY A 11 13.14 -7.98 4.04
CA GLY A 11 14.61 -7.84 4.04
C GLY A 11 15.40 -9.06 3.60
N THR A 12 14.78 -10.04 2.95
CA THR A 12 15.43 -11.27 2.44
C THR A 12 16.08 -11.11 1.07
N GLY A 13 15.92 -9.95 0.41
CA GLY A 13 16.47 -9.70 -0.92
C GLY A 13 15.58 -10.17 -2.09
N SER A 14 14.26 -10.31 -1.88
CA SER A 14 13.32 -10.65 -2.95
C SER A 14 13.36 -9.69 -4.14
N SER A 15 13.70 -8.42 -3.92
CA SER A 15 13.89 -7.43 -4.98
C SER A 15 14.95 -7.84 -6.00
N ALA A 16 16.05 -8.47 -5.58
CA ALA A 16 17.09 -8.94 -6.51
C ALA A 16 16.57 -10.00 -7.49
N ILE A 17 15.64 -10.85 -7.02
CA ILE A 17 15.00 -11.86 -7.88
C ILE A 17 13.98 -11.21 -8.80
N THR A 18 13.18 -10.26 -8.30
CA THR A 18 12.23 -9.49 -9.12
C THR A 18 12.95 -8.71 -10.23
N ASP A 19 14.08 -8.09 -9.91
CA ASP A 19 14.91 -7.35 -10.87
C ASP A 19 15.49 -8.30 -11.92
N PHE A 20 16.08 -9.42 -11.51
CA PHE A 20 16.59 -10.44 -12.42
C PHE A 20 15.51 -10.97 -13.37
N LEU A 21 14.31 -11.26 -12.85
CA LEU A 21 13.18 -11.72 -13.69
C LEU A 21 12.70 -10.63 -14.67
N SER A 22 12.89 -9.35 -14.34
CA SER A 22 12.49 -8.24 -15.22
C SER A 22 13.39 -8.08 -16.45
N GLU A 23 14.56 -8.72 -16.47
CA GLU A 23 15.50 -8.68 -17.60
C GLU A 23 15.05 -9.54 -18.80
N PHE A 24 14.08 -10.43 -18.61
CA PHE A 24 13.61 -11.31 -19.67
C PHE A 24 12.46 -10.68 -20.47
N ASP A 25 12.60 -10.59 -21.80
CA ASP A 25 11.64 -9.95 -22.71
C ASP A 25 10.20 -10.52 -22.64
N ASN A 26 10.05 -11.76 -22.17
CA ASN A 26 8.76 -12.43 -22.03
C ASN A 26 8.12 -12.25 -20.64
N ILE A 27 8.74 -11.47 -19.74
CA ILE A 27 8.23 -11.17 -18.40
C ILE A 27 7.77 -9.71 -18.34
N CYS A 28 6.53 -9.51 -17.91
CA CYS A 28 5.99 -8.18 -17.64
C CYS A 28 6.17 -7.86 -16.15
N SER A 29 7.04 -6.89 -15.83
CA SER A 29 7.14 -6.30 -14.50
C SER A 29 6.12 -5.17 -14.36
N MET A 30 5.35 -5.17 -13.26
CA MET A 30 4.21 -4.26 -13.07
C MET A 30 4.62 -2.89 -12.53
N THR A 31 5.63 -2.84 -11.66
CA THR A 31 6.08 -1.60 -11.01
C THR A 31 7.49 -1.79 -10.44
N ASN A 32 8.20 -0.67 -10.26
CA ASN A 32 9.48 -0.59 -9.57
C ASN A 32 9.33 -0.03 -8.14
N TYR A 33 8.11 -0.02 -7.60
CA TYR A 33 7.78 0.54 -6.31
C TYR A 33 7.06 -0.47 -5.40
N GLU A 34 7.45 -0.52 -4.13
CA GLU A 34 6.84 -1.41 -3.14
C GLU A 34 5.69 -0.71 -2.42
N PHE A 35 4.45 -1.16 -2.67
CA PHE A 35 3.29 -0.70 -1.93
C PHE A 35 3.08 -1.55 -0.68
N ARG A 36 3.07 -0.89 0.49
CA ARG A 36 2.93 -1.59 1.78
C ARG A 36 1.68 -1.21 2.56
N PHE A 37 0.90 -0.25 2.08
CA PHE A 37 -0.25 0.31 2.81
C PHE A 37 -1.38 -0.69 3.10
N VAL A 38 -1.34 -1.89 2.53
CA VAL A 38 -2.26 -2.97 2.90
C VAL A 38 -1.86 -3.58 4.25
N GLN A 39 -0.56 -3.85 4.46
CA GLN A 39 -0.02 -4.55 5.63
C GLN A 39 0.65 -3.64 6.66
N ASP A 40 1.07 -2.43 6.28
CA ASP A 40 1.71 -1.47 7.18
C ASP A 40 0.79 -1.17 8.39
N PRO A 41 1.35 -0.87 9.57
CA PRO A 41 0.59 -0.32 10.68
C PRO A 41 -0.23 0.90 10.23
N ASP A 42 -1.46 1.01 10.71
CA ASP A 42 -2.45 2.02 10.29
C ASP A 42 -2.93 1.89 8.83
N GLY A 43 -2.55 0.82 8.13
CA GLY A 43 -2.98 0.46 6.79
C GLY A 43 -4.36 -0.19 6.72
N ILE A 44 -4.67 -0.83 5.59
CA ILE A 44 -6.00 -1.42 5.34
C ILE A 44 -6.32 -2.52 6.35
N SER A 45 -5.39 -3.43 6.64
CA SER A 45 -5.63 -4.52 7.58
C SER A 45 -5.83 -4.04 9.02
N ASP A 46 -5.09 -3.02 9.48
CA ASP A 46 -5.32 -2.43 10.81
C ASP A 46 -6.68 -1.71 10.87
N LEU A 47 -7.06 -1.01 9.79
CA LEU A 47 -8.37 -0.38 9.70
C LEU A 47 -9.49 -1.41 9.78
N GLU A 48 -9.44 -2.49 8.98
CA GLU A 48 -10.41 -3.59 9.00
C GLU A 48 -10.55 -4.17 10.40
N TYR A 49 -9.44 -4.51 11.05
CA TYR A 49 -9.46 -5.06 12.40
C TYR A 49 -10.18 -4.15 13.40
N ASN A 50 -9.90 -2.83 13.38
CA ASN A 50 -10.52 -1.88 14.31
C ASN A 50 -11.97 -1.49 13.96
N LEU A 51 -12.43 -1.78 12.73
CA LEU A 51 -13.80 -1.51 12.30
C LEU A 51 -14.71 -2.74 12.40
N VAL A 52 -14.17 -3.94 12.17
CA VAL A 52 -14.95 -5.19 12.05
C VAL A 52 -14.74 -6.07 13.27
N GLU A 53 -13.50 -6.45 13.57
CA GLU A 53 -13.18 -7.43 14.62
C GLU A 53 -13.21 -6.82 16.03
N ASN A 54 -12.75 -5.56 16.17
CA ASN A 54 -12.65 -4.85 17.45
C ASN A 54 -13.37 -3.49 17.39
N HIS A 55 -14.67 -3.54 17.07
CA HIS A 55 -15.53 -2.39 16.77
C HIS A 55 -15.92 -1.55 18.02
N ASN A 56 -14.94 -1.05 18.76
CA ASN A 56 -15.18 -0.06 19.81
C ASN A 56 -15.20 1.35 19.20
N ARG A 57 -16.23 2.15 19.53
CA ARG A 57 -16.38 3.56 19.08
C ARG A 57 -15.10 4.38 19.13
N HIS A 58 -14.29 4.20 20.17
CA HIS A 58 -13.03 4.94 20.34
C HIS A 58 -11.95 4.39 19.42
N ASN A 59 -11.80 3.06 19.35
CA ASN A 59 -10.82 2.40 18.49
C ASN A 59 -11.09 2.70 17.02
N SER A 60 -12.33 2.54 16.56
CA SER A 60 -12.75 2.80 15.19
C SER A 60 -12.50 4.27 14.80
N GLY A 61 -12.87 5.22 15.67
CA GLY A 61 -12.61 6.64 15.45
C GLY A 61 -11.12 6.99 15.40
N HIS A 62 -10.28 6.33 16.21
CA HIS A 62 -8.83 6.48 16.16
C HIS A 62 -8.23 5.85 14.90
N ALA A 63 -8.65 4.64 14.53
CA ALA A 63 -8.17 3.93 13.35
C ALA A 63 -8.42 4.74 12.07
N LEU A 64 -9.61 5.33 11.90
CA LEU A 64 -9.91 6.22 10.77
C LEU A 64 -8.95 7.43 10.70
N LYS A 65 -8.62 8.03 11.85
CA LYS A 65 -7.67 9.16 11.90
C LYS A 65 -6.24 8.72 11.54
N ARG A 66 -5.81 7.55 12.03
CA ARG A 66 -4.49 7.00 11.73
C ARG A 66 -4.36 6.61 10.25
N PHE A 67 -5.38 5.96 9.70
CA PHE A 67 -5.45 5.64 8.27
C PHE A 67 -5.41 6.88 7.38
N LYS A 68 -6.15 7.95 7.73
CA LYS A 68 -6.06 9.25 7.03
C LYS A 68 -4.64 9.82 7.06
N LYS A 69 -3.99 9.78 8.22
CA LYS A 69 -2.59 10.25 8.37
C LYS A 69 -1.61 9.43 7.52
N LEU A 70 -1.73 8.10 7.52
CA LEU A 70 -0.91 7.24 6.67
C LEU A 70 -1.17 7.50 5.18
N THR A 71 -2.44 7.68 4.80
CA THR A 71 -2.82 8.03 3.42
C THR A 71 -2.18 9.35 2.98
N ASP A 72 -2.22 10.39 3.80
CA ASP A 72 -1.59 11.68 3.50
C ASP A 72 -0.07 11.55 3.37
N PHE A 73 0.56 10.78 4.25
CA PHE A 73 1.99 10.47 4.15
C PHE A 73 2.33 9.71 2.87
N ASN A 74 1.52 8.72 2.50
CA ASN A 74 1.73 7.89 1.31
C ASN A 74 1.42 8.64 0.00
N ALA A 75 0.49 9.58 0.00
CA ALA A 75 0.27 10.47 -1.14
C ALA A 75 1.51 11.36 -1.40
N GLY A 76 2.16 11.79 -0.31
CA GLY A 76 3.32 12.66 -0.34
C GLY A 76 2.94 14.15 -0.34
N THR A 77 3.91 15.00 -0.63
CA THR A 77 3.73 16.47 -0.68
C THR A 77 3.75 16.98 -2.12
N LYS A 78 3.48 18.28 -2.31
CA LYS A 78 3.62 18.92 -3.63
C LYS A 78 5.03 18.78 -4.22
N PHE A 79 6.05 18.68 -3.38
CA PHE A 79 7.47 18.60 -3.78
C PHE A 79 8.01 17.17 -3.80
N ASN A 80 7.39 16.24 -3.06
CA ASN A 80 7.78 14.84 -3.01
C ASN A 80 6.52 13.98 -3.12
N LYS A 81 6.12 13.70 -4.36
CA LYS A 81 5.02 12.79 -4.66
C LYS A 81 5.49 11.36 -4.49
N ARG A 82 4.75 10.58 -3.69
CA ARG A 82 5.08 9.19 -3.38
C ARG A 82 4.20 8.23 -4.17
N TYR A 83 3.03 7.87 -3.64
CA TYR A 83 2.16 6.89 -4.30
C TYR A 83 1.32 7.55 -5.40
N GLU A 84 1.02 8.86 -5.30
CA GLU A 84 0.18 9.56 -6.28
C GLU A 84 0.52 9.28 -7.76
N PRO A 85 1.80 9.32 -8.21
CA PRO A 85 2.14 9.08 -9.61
C PRO A 85 1.82 7.64 -10.08
N PHE A 86 1.80 6.67 -9.18
CA PHE A 86 1.51 5.27 -9.52
C PHE A 86 0.01 4.96 -9.60
N PHE A 87 -0.84 5.89 -9.17
CA PHE A 87 -2.29 5.76 -9.17
C PHE A 87 -2.96 6.94 -9.90
N ASP A 88 -2.35 7.46 -10.97
CA ASP A 88 -2.89 8.56 -11.79
C ASP A 88 -3.27 9.82 -10.99
N ASN A 89 -2.52 10.12 -9.93
CA ASN A 89 -2.81 11.17 -8.96
C ASN A 89 -4.22 11.05 -8.32
N GLN A 90 -4.73 9.83 -8.19
CA GLN A 90 -6.01 9.51 -7.54
C GLN A 90 -5.82 8.78 -6.21
N TYR A 91 -4.60 8.48 -5.76
CA TYR A 91 -4.37 7.62 -4.58
C TYR A 91 -5.09 8.16 -3.35
N LYS A 92 -4.82 9.42 -2.97
CA LYS A 92 -5.46 10.03 -1.80
C LYS A 92 -6.98 10.09 -1.95
N LYS A 93 -7.48 10.47 -3.13
CA LYS A 93 -8.91 10.61 -3.39
C LYS A 93 -9.64 9.27 -3.24
N ILE A 94 -9.10 8.20 -3.80
CA ILE A 94 -9.69 6.86 -3.71
C ILE A 94 -9.64 6.36 -2.26
N SER A 95 -8.52 6.54 -1.55
CA SER A 95 -8.38 6.13 -0.15
C SER A 95 -9.31 6.87 0.80
N TYR A 96 -9.59 8.16 0.57
CA TYR A 96 -10.61 8.89 1.35
C TYR A 96 -12.02 8.41 1.03
N LYS A 97 -12.34 8.19 -0.25
CA LYS A 97 -13.63 7.63 -0.66
C LYS A 97 -13.89 6.24 -0.08
N TYR A 98 -12.85 5.45 0.17
CA TYR A 98 -12.97 4.12 0.77
C TYR A 98 -13.49 4.14 2.22
N ILE A 99 -13.29 5.25 2.94
CA ILE A 99 -13.63 5.39 4.36
C ILE A 99 -14.76 6.39 4.63
N ASP A 100 -15.37 6.93 3.56
CA ASP A 100 -16.55 7.80 3.60
C ASP A 100 -17.83 6.94 3.49
#